data_AF-A0A846HRA4-F1
#
_entry.id   AF-A0A846HRA4-F1
#
_cell.length_a   1.000
_cell.length_b   1.000
_cell.length_c   1.000
_cell.angle_alpha   90.00
_cell.angle_beta   90.00
_cell.angle_gamma   90.00
#
_symmetry.space_group_name_H-M   'P 1'
#
loop_
_entity.id
_entity.type
_entity.pdbx_description
1 polymer ?
#
loop_
_entity_poly.entity_id
_entity_poly.type
_entity_poly.pdbx_seq_one_letter_code
_entity_poly.pdbx_strand_id
1 'polypeptide(L)' 'MTKQVQPIAEVKYRGTHALIKEIGVVDAIRFLNQFRAGSGNYTIDRDLLLEGLSVKDIVSEIKAKRKPAA' A
#
# COMPACT_ATOMS: atom_id res chain seq x y z
N MET A 1 23.13 -9.38 -31.55
CA MET A 1 22.21 -8.39 -30.94
C MET A 1 22.52 -8.27 -29.47
N THR A 2 23.10 -7.15 -29.03
CA THR A 2 23.27 -6.84 -27.61
C THR A 2 21.90 -6.48 -27.03
N LYS A 3 21.29 -7.39 -26.27
CA LYS A 3 20.09 -7.04 -25.48
C LYS A 3 20.51 -6.03 -24.43
N GLN A 4 20.04 -4.79 -24.55
CA GLN A 4 20.16 -3.82 -23.46
C GLN A 4 19.43 -4.38 -22.25
N VAL A 5 20.18 -4.60 -21.17
CA VAL A 5 19.63 -5.02 -19.89
C VAL A 5 18.96 -3.80 -19.27
N GLN A 6 17.65 -3.87 -19.07
CA GLN A 6 16.92 -2.79 -18.42
C GLN A 6 17.36 -2.65 -16.96
N PRO A 7 17.44 -1.43 -16.42
CA PRO A 7 17.69 -1.23 -15.00
C PRO A 7 16.68 -2.00 -14.15
N ILE A 8 17.14 -2.60 -13.05
CA ILE A 8 16.27 -3.41 -12.19
C ILE A 8 15.09 -2.60 -11.62
N ALA A 9 15.27 -1.29 -11.43
CA ALA A 9 14.22 -0.38 -10.99
C ALA A 9 13.08 -0.29 -12.01
N GLU A 10 13.40 -0.26 -13.31
CA GLU A 10 12.41 -0.18 -14.38
C GLU A 10 11.65 -1.50 -14.55
N VAL A 11 12.36 -2.63 -14.44
CA VAL A 11 11.73 -3.96 -14.43
C VAL A 11 10.76 -4.09 -13.25
N LYS A 12 11.16 -3.64 -12.05
CA LYS A 12 10.29 -3.64 -10.86
C LYS A 12 9.06 -2.75 -11.06
N TYR A 13 9.24 -1.52 -11.56
CA TYR A 13 8.14 -0.59 -11.80
C TYR A 13 7.09 -1.19 -12.76
N ARG A 14 7.56 -1.71 -13.91
CA ARG A 14 6.70 -2.32 -14.92
C ARG A 14 6.01 -3.59 -14.41
N GLY A 15 6.74 -4.45 -13.69
CA GLY A 15 6.19 -5.66 -13.09
C GLY A 15 5.09 -5.38 -12.08
N THR A 16 5.32 -4.42 -11.18
CA THR A 16 4.29 -4.00 -10.20
C THR A 16 3.06 -3.44 -10.89
N HIS A 17 3.22 -2.61 -11.94
CA HIS A 17 2.08 -2.08 -12.69
C HIS A 17 1.28 -3.16 -13.41
N ALA A 18 1.96 -4.14 -14.00
CA ALA A 18 1.30 -5.27 -14.65
C ALA A 18 0.46 -6.09 -13.65
N LEU A 19 1.02 -6.37 -12.46
CA LEU A 19 0.29 -7.07 -11.39
C LEU A 19 -0.94 -6.27 -10.93
N ILE A 20 -0.79 -4.96 -10.67
CA ILE A 20 -1.91 -4.11 -10.25
C ILE A 20 -3.02 -4.10 -11.31
N LYS A 21 -2.67 -4.05 -12.60
CA LYS A 21 -3.64 -4.06 -13.69
C LYS A 21 -4.44 -5.36 -13.75
N GLU A 22 -3.78 -6.49 -13.48
CA GLU A 22 -4.38 -7.81 -13.64
C GLU A 22 -5.22 -8.24 -12.42
N ILE A 23 -4.68 -8.07 -11.22
CA ILE A 23 -5.27 -8.61 -9.98
C ILE A 23 -5.66 -7.53 -8.97
N GLY A 24 -5.52 -6.26 -9.31
CA GLY A 24 -5.83 -5.14 -8.43
C GLY A 24 -4.76 -4.90 -7.36
N VAL A 25 -4.81 -3.72 -6.72
CA VAL A 25 -3.78 -3.24 -5.78
C VAL A 25 -3.64 -4.15 -4.56
N VAL A 26 -4.76 -4.60 -4.00
CA VAL A 26 -4.78 -5.39 -2.75
C VAL A 26 -4.07 -6.73 -2.96
N ASP A 27 -4.47 -7.48 -3.98
CA ASP A 27 -3.92 -8.81 -4.22
C ASP A 27 -2.52 -8.75 -4.84
N ALA A 28 -2.19 -7.71 -5.60
CA ALA A 28 -0.81 -7.45 -6.04
C ALA A 28 0.16 -7.27 -4.87
N ILE A 29 -0.22 -6.49 -3.83
CA ILE A 29 0.62 -6.31 -2.64
C ILE A 29 0.76 -7.62 -1.86
N ARG A 30 -0.34 -8.36 -1.65
CA ARG A 30 -0.31 -9.68 -0.99
C ARG A 30 0.61 -10.66 -1.71
N PHE A 31 0.53 -10.72 -3.04
CA PHE A 31 1.40 -11.55 -3.86
C PHE A 31 2.88 -11.18 -3.69
N LEU A 32 3.22 -9.88 -3.81
CA LEU A 32 4.61 -9.41 -3.65
C LEU A 32 5.17 -9.72 -2.26
N ASN A 33 4.35 -9.65 -1.22
CA ASN A 33 4.72 -9.95 0.17
C ASN A 33 5.00 -11.45 0.42
N GLN A 34 4.65 -12.36 -0.50
CA GLN A 34 5.02 -13.78 -0.39
C GLN A 34 6.51 -14.02 -0.64
N PHE A 35 7.13 -13.16 -1.46
CA PHE A 35 8.51 -13.33 -1.92
C PHE A 35 9.52 -12.47 -1.14
N ARG A 36 9.04 -11.60 -0.25
CA ARG A 36 9.85 -10.65 0.50
C ARG A 36 9.32 -10.54 1.91
N ALA A 37 10.23 -10.61 2.90
CA ALA A 37 9.89 -10.10 4.22
C ALA A 37 9.47 -8.63 4.07
N GLY A 38 8.30 -8.28 4.60
CA GLY A 38 7.89 -6.88 4.69
C GLY A 38 8.97 -6.06 5.41
N SER A 39 9.10 -4.79 5.06
CA SER A 39 9.97 -3.84 5.74
C SER A 39 9.15 -2.91 6.62
N GLY A 40 9.76 -2.41 7.69
CA GLY A 40 9.10 -1.52 8.65
C GLY A 40 8.55 -2.29 9.86
N ASN A 41 8.10 -1.55 10.86
CA ASN A 41 7.52 -2.12 12.06
C ASN A 41 6.11 -1.57 12.21
N TYR A 42 5.15 -2.20 11.52
CA TYR A 42 3.76 -1.74 11.53
C TYR A 42 3.17 -1.67 12.94
N THR A 43 3.67 -2.45 13.90
CA THR A 43 3.23 -2.32 15.30
C THR A 43 3.59 -0.94 15.86
N ILE A 44 4.85 -0.52 15.71
CA ILE A 44 5.29 0.81 16.15
C ILE A 44 4.62 1.91 15.31
N ASP A 45 4.59 1.74 13.99
CA ASP A 45 4.04 2.75 13.08
C ASP A 45 2.54 2.97 13.33
N ARG A 46 1.79 1.88 13.55
CA ARG A 46 0.36 1.94 13.88
C ARG A 46 0.13 2.61 15.22
N ASP A 47 0.95 2.30 16.22
CA ASP A 47 0.79 2.90 17.54
C ASP A 47 0.99 4.42 17.44
N LEU A 48 2.00 4.92 16.70
CA LEU A 48 2.17 6.35 16.42
C LEU A 48 1.01 6.96 15.62
N LEU A 49 0.50 6.24 14.62
CA LEU A 49 -0.59 6.71 13.75
C LEU A 49 -1.93 6.83 14.48
N LEU A 50 -2.17 5.97 15.47
CA LEU A 50 -3.45 5.84 16.17
C LEU A 50 -3.39 6.28 17.64
N GLU A 51 -2.23 6.77 18.10
CA GLU A 51 -2.03 7.20 19.48
C GLU A 51 -3.09 8.23 19.89
N GLY A 52 -3.74 7.99 21.02
CA GLY A 52 -4.76 8.89 21.56
C GLY A 52 -6.11 8.89 20.85
N LEU A 53 -6.29 8.11 19.77
CA LEU A 53 -7.58 7.99 19.08
C LEU A 53 -8.42 6.85 19.65
N SER A 54 -9.64 7.15 20.08
CA SER A 54 -10.62 6.11 20.38
C SER A 54 -11.31 5.63 19.09
N VAL A 55 -11.87 4.43 19.12
CA VAL A 55 -12.71 3.91 18.02
C VAL A 55 -13.85 4.88 17.68
N LYS A 56 -14.40 5.56 18.68
CA LYS A 56 -15.48 6.54 18.50
C LYS A 56 -15.00 7.76 17.70
N ASP A 57 -13.78 8.21 17.92
CA ASP A 57 -13.18 9.35 17.21
C ASP A 57 -12.97 8.99 15.73
N ILE A 58 -12.39 7.82 15.47
CA ILE A 58 -12.16 7.30 14.11
C ILE A 58 -13.47 7.20 13.33
N VAL A 59 -14.51 6.61 13.92
CA VAL A 59 -15.84 6.48 13.29
C VAL A 59 -16.45 7.86 13.01
N SER A 60 -16.25 8.82 13.89
CA SER A 60 -16.79 10.18 13.73
C SER A 60 -16.12 10.91 12.58
N GLU A 61 -14.79 10.79 12.43
CA GLU A 61 -14.06 11.34 11.28
C GLU A 61 -14.50 10.72 9.95
N ILE A 62 -14.64 9.40 9.88
CA ILE A 62 -15.10 8.71 8.67
C ILE A 62 -16.48 9.24 8.24
N LYS A 63 -17.39 9.44 9.20
CA LYS A 63 -18.72 10.00 8.93
C LYS A 63 -18.64 11.46 8.46
N ALA A 64 -17.76 12.27 9.06
CA ALA A 64 -17.56 13.65 8.66
C ALA A 64 -17.05 13.76 7.22
N LYS A 65 -16.08 12.93 6.82
CA LYS A 65 -15.54 12.90 5.44
C LYS A 65 -16.53 12.41 4.39
N ARG A 66 -17.58 11.68 4.79
CA ARG A 66 -18.66 11.22 3.91
C ARG A 66 -19.77 12.24 3.72
N LYS A 67 -19.86 13.27 4.57
CA LYS A 67 -20.79 14.37 4.31
C LYS A 67 -20.27 15.16 3.11
N PRO A 68 -21.08 15.37 2.06
CA PRO A 68 -20.70 16.27 0.99
C PRO A 68 -20.47 17.66 1.57
N ALA A 69 -19.47 18.39 1.04
CA ALA A 69 -19.30 19.80 1.36
C ALA A 69 -20.61 20.51 1.03
N ALA A 70 -21.16 21.21 2.04
CA ALA A 70 -22.38 22.00 1.91
C ALA A 70 -22.15 23.20 0.99
#